data_AF-A0A3D8TZ97-F1
#
_entry.id   AF-A0A3D8TZ97-F1
#
_cell.length_a   1.000
_cell.length_b   1.000
_cell.length_c   1.000
_cell.angle_alpha   90.00
_cell.angle_beta   90.00
_cell.angle_gamma   90.00
#
_symmetry.space_group_name_H-M   'P 1'
#
loop_
_entity.id
_entity.type
_entity.pdbx_description
1 polymer ?
#
loop_
_entity_poly.entity_id
_entity_poly.type
_entity_poly.pdbx_seq_one_letter_code
_entity_poly.pdbx_strand_id
1 'polypeptide(L)'
;DRFPRKGMLIFGSIVMTVSLAVLAVMNFVGDVAVLAVPTMILIAFYILGFAVSWGPIAWVLIGEIFPLSVRGIGSSFGSAANWLGNFIVSQFFLVLLDAFGNNVGGPFAIFGVFSALSIPFVLRLVPETKGKSLEEIEKEMTKR
;
A
#
# COMPACT_ATOMS: atom_id res chain seq x y z
N ASP A 1 -0.80 9.47 16.44
CA ASP A 1 0.54 9.98 16.82
C ASP A 1 1.43 9.09 17.70
N ARG A 2 0.91 8.06 18.38
CA ARG A 2 1.75 7.22 19.26
C ARG A 2 2.74 6.31 18.53
N PHE A 3 2.49 5.94 17.28
CA PHE A 3 3.31 4.99 16.52
C PHE A 3 4.10 5.66 15.39
N PRO A 4 5.34 5.21 15.09
CA PRO A 4 6.16 5.75 14.02
C PRO A 4 5.51 5.48 12.66
N ARG A 5 5.47 6.49 11.78
CA ARG A 5 4.76 6.40 10.49
C ARG A 5 5.41 5.34 9.60
N LYS A 6 6.74 5.37 9.52
CA LYS A 6 7.52 4.42 8.72
C LYS A 6 7.35 2.99 9.23
N GLY A 7 7.38 2.82 10.55
CA GLY A 7 7.18 1.51 11.19
C GLY A 7 5.79 0.93 10.91
N MET A 8 4.75 1.75 10.98
CA MET A 8 3.38 1.32 10.66
C MET A 8 3.19 0.97 9.18
N LEU A 9 3.80 1.74 8.26
CA LEU A 9 3.77 1.41 6.83
C LEU A 9 4.44 0.07 6.55
N ILE A 10 5.61 -0.20 7.15
CA ILE A 10 6.31 -1.48 7.00
C ILE A 10 5.47 -2.62 7.57
N PHE A 11 4.92 -2.46 8.79
CA PHE A 11 4.05 -3.46 9.39
C PHE A 11 2.87 -3.80 8.48
N GLY A 12 2.16 -2.77 8.00
CA GLY A 12 1.04 -2.95 7.09
C GLY A 12 1.42 -3.62 5.78
N SER A 13 2.53 -3.21 5.16
CA SER A 13 3.06 -3.85 3.95
C SER A 13 3.40 -5.32 4.18
N ILE A 14 3.94 -5.70 5.34
CA ILE A 14 4.21 -7.10 5.66
C ILE A 14 2.90 -7.89 5.77
N VAL A 15 1.92 -7.40 6.54
CA VAL A 15 0.61 -8.05 6.70
C VAL A 15 -0.09 -8.23 5.36
N MET A 16 -0.11 -7.17 4.54
CA MET A 16 -0.71 -7.21 3.19
C MET A 16 0.02 -8.19 2.28
N THR A 17 1.36 -8.18 2.27
CA THR A 17 2.18 -9.06 1.44
C THR A 17 1.97 -10.52 1.79
N VAL A 18 2.00 -10.87 3.08
CA VAL A 18 1.76 -12.24 3.55
C VAL A 18 0.36 -12.69 3.20
N SER A 19 -0.65 -11.84 3.43
CA SER A 19 -2.05 -12.16 3.11
C SER A 19 -2.23 -12.44 1.62
N LEU A 20 -1.68 -11.58 0.75
CA LEU A 20 -1.76 -11.72 -0.70
C LEU A 20 -0.96 -12.91 -1.23
N ALA A 21 0.22 -13.20 -0.66
CA ALA A 21 1.01 -14.36 -1.05
C ALA A 21 0.28 -15.68 -0.72
N VAL A 22 -0.31 -15.77 0.47
CA VAL A 22 -1.10 -16.94 0.86
C VAL A 22 -2.36 -17.06 -0.01
N LEU A 23 -3.08 -15.96 -0.23
CA LEU A 23 -4.24 -15.92 -1.14
C LEU A 23 -3.89 -16.38 -2.56
N ALA A 24 -2.75 -15.94 -3.10
CA ALA A 24 -2.28 -16.35 -4.41
C ALA A 24 -2.05 -17.86 -4.48
N VAL A 25 -1.26 -18.41 -3.56
CA VAL A 25 -0.96 -19.85 -3.52
C VAL A 25 -2.24 -20.66 -3.38
N MET A 26 -3.10 -20.31 -2.41
CA MET A 26 -4.34 -21.04 -2.17
C MET A 26 -5.25 -21.07 -3.41
N ASN A 27 -5.44 -19.94 -4.09
CA ASN A 27 -6.31 -19.88 -5.26
C ASN A 27 -5.72 -20.53 -6.52
N PHE A 28 -4.40 -20.74 -6.58
CA PHE A 28 -3.78 -21.52 -7.66
C PHE A 28 -3.86 -23.03 -7.44
N VAL A 29 -3.90 -23.51 -6.20
CA VAL A 29 -3.76 -24.95 -5.89
C VAL A 29 -5.03 -25.62 -5.37
N GLY A 30 -5.96 -24.85 -4.80
CA GLY A 30 -7.14 -25.41 -4.15
C GLY A 30 -8.45 -25.17 -4.90
N ASP A 31 -9.46 -25.93 -4.50
CA ASP A 31 -10.82 -25.79 -5.02
C ASP A 31 -11.51 -24.54 -4.44
N VAL A 32 -12.00 -23.68 -5.33
CA VAL A 32 -12.67 -22.41 -4.99
C VAL A 32 -13.84 -22.61 -4.01
N ALA A 33 -14.59 -23.71 -4.13
CA ALA A 33 -15.74 -23.98 -3.25
C ALA A 33 -15.31 -24.24 -1.80
N VAL A 34 -14.16 -24.88 -1.61
CA VAL A 34 -13.60 -25.18 -0.27
C VAL A 34 -12.88 -23.95 0.31
N LEU A 35 -12.26 -23.15 -0.56
CA LEU A 35 -11.41 -22.04 -0.15
C LEU A 35 -12.15 -20.72 0.09
N ALA A 36 -13.46 -20.66 -0.11
CA ALA A 36 -14.25 -19.43 0.03
C ALA A 36 -14.08 -18.77 1.42
N VAL A 37 -14.24 -19.53 2.51
CA VAL A 37 -14.13 -18.99 3.89
C VAL A 37 -12.70 -18.57 4.23
N PRO A 38 -11.66 -19.40 4.03
CA PRO A 38 -10.28 -18.97 4.24
C PRO A 38 -9.88 -17.74 3.41
N THR A 39 -10.34 -17.66 2.15
CA THR A 39 -10.10 -16.52 1.27
C THR A 39 -10.69 -15.24 1.86
N MET A 40 -11.94 -15.28 2.31
CA MET A 40 -12.59 -14.13 2.96
C MET A 40 -11.82 -13.66 4.20
N ILE A 41 -11.36 -14.59 5.05
CA ILE A 41 -10.58 -14.26 6.25
C ILE A 41 -9.26 -13.57 5.89
N LEU A 42 -8.53 -14.09 4.90
CA LEU A 42 -7.27 -13.49 4.46
C LEU A 42 -7.47 -12.11 3.81
N ILE A 43 -8.57 -11.91 3.07
CA ILE A 43 -8.95 -10.59 2.57
C ILE A 43 -9.19 -9.62 3.74
N ALA A 44 -9.83 -10.07 4.82
CA ALA A 44 -10.04 -9.23 6.01
C ALA A 44 -8.70 -8.83 6.66
N PHE A 45 -7.72 -9.73 6.76
CA PHE A 45 -6.37 -9.40 7.24
C PHE A 45 -5.65 -8.41 6.31
N TYR A 46 -5.77 -8.59 4.99
CA TYR A 46 -5.25 -7.63 4.01
C TYR A 46 -5.87 -6.23 4.23
N ILE A 47 -7.19 -6.15 4.34
CA ILE A 47 -7.92 -4.89 4.57
C ILE A 47 -7.50 -4.27 5.90
N LEU A 48 -7.40 -5.05 6.97
CA LEU A 48 -6.95 -4.56 8.28
C LEU A 48 -5.53 -4.00 8.19
N GLY A 49 -4.61 -4.71 7.55
CA GLY A 49 -3.24 -4.25 7.30
C GLY A 49 -3.23 -2.90 6.58
N PHE A 50 -4.01 -2.75 5.51
CA PHE A 50 -4.13 -1.49 4.79
C PHE A 50 -4.75 -0.37 5.63
N ALA A 51 -5.87 -0.64 6.30
CA ALA A 51 -6.67 0.34 7.03
C ALA A 51 -5.92 0.93 8.23
N VAL A 52 -5.07 0.15 8.89
CA VAL A 52 -4.24 0.66 10.00
C VAL A 52 -2.95 1.32 9.53
N SER A 53 -2.55 1.18 8.26
CA SER A 53 -1.27 1.66 7.75
C SER A 53 -1.42 2.63 6.57
N TRP A 54 -1.28 2.15 5.34
CA TRP A 54 -1.27 2.91 4.10
C TRP A 54 -2.52 3.77 3.90
N GLY A 55 -3.68 3.28 4.33
CA GLY A 55 -4.95 4.01 4.23
C GLY A 55 -4.85 5.43 4.80
N PRO A 56 -4.62 5.60 6.12
CA PRO A 56 -4.48 6.91 6.72
C PRO A 56 -3.08 7.52 6.56
N ILE A 57 -2.01 6.73 6.65
CA ILE A 57 -0.65 7.27 6.78
C ILE A 57 -0.15 7.91 5.47
N ALA A 58 -0.55 7.40 4.31
CA ALA A 58 -0.16 7.99 3.03
C ALA A 58 -0.63 9.46 2.92
N TRP A 59 -1.86 9.75 3.34
CA TRP A 59 -2.41 11.10 3.32
C TRP A 59 -1.78 12.01 4.37
N VAL A 60 -1.49 11.47 5.56
CA VAL A 60 -0.76 12.20 6.60
C VAL A 60 0.63 12.59 6.10
N LEU A 61 1.38 11.65 5.51
CA LEU A 61 2.73 11.92 5.00
C LEU A 61 2.72 12.95 3.89
N ILE A 62 1.76 12.89 2.95
CA ILE A 62 1.62 13.92 1.90
C ILE A 62 1.47 15.32 2.55
N GLY A 63 0.73 15.44 3.64
CA GLY A 63 0.60 16.72 4.36
C GLY A 63 1.84 17.15 5.15
N GLU A 64 2.69 16.21 5.57
CA GLU A 64 3.84 16.46 6.44
C GLU A 64 5.16 16.69 5.66
N ILE A 65 5.38 16.01 4.53
CA ILE A 65 6.69 15.98 3.85
C ILE A 65 6.98 17.21 2.97
N PHE A 66 5.94 17.91 2.49
CA PHE A 66 6.14 19.05 1.62
C PHE A 66 6.34 20.35 2.42
N PRO A 67 7.36 21.17 2.04
CA PRO A 67 7.56 22.51 2.57
C PRO A 67 6.29 23.35 2.47
N LEU A 68 6.07 24.25 3.43
CA LEU A 68 4.84 25.06 3.49
C LEU A 68 4.56 25.83 2.18
N SER A 69 5.60 26.32 1.51
CA SER A 69 5.51 27.10 0.28
C SER A 69 4.96 26.32 -0.93
N VAL A 70 5.17 25.00 -0.98
CA VAL A 70 4.80 24.14 -2.11
C VAL A 70 3.83 23.01 -1.74
N ARG A 71 3.38 22.96 -0.48
CA ARG A 71 2.53 21.89 0.06
C ARG A 71 1.25 21.67 -0.74
N GLY A 72 0.62 22.75 -1.21
CA GLY A 72 -0.58 22.65 -2.04
C GLY A 72 -0.30 21.88 -3.33
N ILE A 73 0.74 22.28 -4.06
CA ILE A 73 1.14 21.66 -5.33
C ILE A 73 1.58 20.21 -5.10
N GLY A 74 2.42 19.96 -4.09
CA GLY A 74 2.87 18.61 -3.75
C GLY A 74 1.71 17.68 -3.39
N SER A 75 0.75 18.18 -2.60
CA SER A 75 -0.47 17.43 -2.25
C SER A 75 -1.33 17.12 -3.47
N SER A 76 -1.46 18.05 -4.42
CA SER A 76 -2.19 17.83 -5.67
C SER A 76 -1.54 16.75 -6.53
N PHE A 77 -0.21 16.74 -6.67
CA PHE A 77 0.50 15.67 -7.38
C PHE A 77 0.34 14.32 -6.70
N GLY A 78 0.45 14.26 -5.37
CA GLY A 78 0.23 13.02 -4.60
C GLY A 78 -1.19 12.47 -4.80
N SER A 79 -2.18 13.35 -4.77
CA SER A 79 -3.59 13.00 -5.00
C SER A 79 -3.83 12.53 -6.44
N ALA A 80 -3.29 13.24 -7.43
CA ALA A 80 -3.40 12.88 -8.84
C ALA A 80 -2.74 11.52 -9.13
N ALA A 81 -1.57 11.25 -8.56
CA ALA A 81 -0.90 9.96 -8.68
C ALA A 81 -1.73 8.83 -8.03
N ASN A 82 -2.37 9.09 -6.88
CA ASN A 82 -3.27 8.13 -6.24
C ASN A 82 -4.47 7.78 -7.14
N TRP A 83 -5.16 8.79 -7.68
CA TRP A 83 -6.30 8.58 -8.57
C TRP A 83 -5.92 7.93 -9.89
N LEU A 84 -4.76 8.28 -10.46
CA LEU A 84 -4.24 7.62 -11.65
C LEU A 84 -3.96 6.12 -11.39
N GLY A 85 -3.33 5.79 -10.25
CA GLY A 85 -3.11 4.41 -9.85
C GLY A 85 -4.42 3.63 -9.67
N ASN A 86 -5.42 4.25 -9.03
CA ASN A 86 -6.75 3.68 -8.89
C ASN A 86 -7.39 3.41 -10.25
N PHE A 87 -7.36 4.39 -11.16
CA PHE A 87 -7.88 4.23 -12.52
C PHE A 87 -7.22 3.07 -13.26
N ILE A 88 -5.89 2.98 -13.25
CA ILE A 88 -5.14 1.89 -13.89
C ILE A 88 -5.58 0.54 -13.32
N VAL A 89 -5.57 0.39 -11.99
CA VAL A 89 -5.96 -0.89 -11.37
C VAL A 89 -7.39 -1.25 -11.72
N SER A 90 -8.34 -0.32 -11.57
CA SER A 90 -9.75 -0.59 -11.85
C SER A 90 -10.04 -0.90 -13.33
N GLN A 91 -9.38 -0.23 -14.27
CA GLN A 91 -9.57 -0.48 -15.70
C GLN A 91 -8.96 -1.82 -16.15
N PHE A 92 -7.76 -2.14 -15.67
CA PHE A 92 -7.02 -3.30 -16.16
C PHE A 92 -7.21 -4.55 -15.31
N PHE A 93 -7.93 -4.49 -14.18
CA PHE A 93 -8.13 -5.65 -13.31
C PHE A 93 -8.81 -6.82 -14.03
N LEU A 94 -9.88 -6.59 -14.81
CA LEU A 94 -10.57 -7.67 -15.51
C LEU A 94 -9.72 -8.27 -16.64
N VAL A 95 -8.96 -7.43 -17.35
CA VAL A 95 -7.99 -7.89 -18.36
C VAL A 95 -6.91 -8.77 -17.70
N LEU A 96 -6.43 -8.35 -16.53
CA LEU A 96 -5.46 -9.12 -15.76
C LEU A 96 -6.05 -10.46 -15.31
N LEU A 97 -7.27 -10.46 -14.78
CA LEU A 97 -7.95 -11.67 -14.33
C LEU A 97 -8.16 -12.67 -15.49
N ASP A 98 -8.57 -12.18 -16.66
CA ASP A 98 -8.73 -12.98 -17.87
C ASP A 98 -7.40 -13.59 -18.34
N ALA A 99 -6.30 -12.83 -18.27
CA ALA A 99 -4.96 -13.31 -18.59
C ALA A 99 -4.50 -14.50 -17.70
N PHE A 100 -5.11 -14.67 -16.53
CA PHE A 100 -4.90 -15.81 -15.63
C PHE A 100 -6.06 -16.83 -15.68
N GLY A 101 -6.83 -16.87 -16.76
CA GLY A 101 -7.91 -17.84 -16.97
C GLY A 101 -9.04 -17.70 -15.94
N ASN A 102 -9.33 -16.47 -15.52
CA ASN A 102 -10.28 -16.13 -14.44
C ASN A 102 -9.90 -16.66 -13.05
N ASN A 103 -8.64 -17.06 -12.85
CA ASN A 103 -8.12 -17.41 -11.53
C ASN A 103 -7.62 -16.15 -10.79
N VAL A 104 -8.28 -15.80 -9.68
CA VAL A 104 -7.93 -14.63 -8.84
C VAL A 104 -6.56 -14.74 -8.16
N GLY A 105 -5.96 -15.93 -8.10
CA GLY A 105 -4.60 -16.14 -7.61
C GLY A 105 -3.55 -15.33 -8.38
N GLY A 106 -3.74 -15.13 -9.69
CA GLY A 106 -2.86 -14.31 -10.53
C GLY A 106 -2.81 -12.84 -10.11
N PRO A 107 -3.97 -12.13 -10.09
CA PRO A 107 -4.05 -10.79 -9.55
C PRO A 107 -3.49 -10.66 -8.12
N PHE A 108 -3.80 -11.60 -7.22
CA PHE A 108 -3.24 -11.59 -5.87
C PHE A 108 -1.71 -11.71 -5.85
N ALA A 109 -1.12 -12.55 -6.70
CA ALA A 109 0.34 -12.67 -6.81
C ALA A 109 0.98 -11.36 -7.24
N ILE A 110 0.43 -10.70 -8.27
CA ILE A 110 0.96 -9.44 -8.80
C ILE A 110 0.84 -8.32 -7.77
N PHE A 111 -0.32 -8.16 -7.14
CA PHE A 111 -0.48 -7.16 -6.08
C PHE A 111 0.38 -7.50 -4.85
N GLY A 112 0.60 -8.79 -4.57
CA GLY A 112 1.53 -9.27 -3.56
C GLY A 112 2.97 -8.80 -3.83
N VAL A 113 3.43 -8.86 -5.08
CA VAL A 113 4.75 -8.34 -5.48
C VAL A 113 4.82 -6.83 -5.28
N PHE A 114 3.83 -6.05 -5.72
CA PHE A 114 3.82 -4.60 -5.49
C PHE A 114 3.79 -4.25 -4.00
N SER A 115 3.00 -4.98 -3.21
CA SER A 115 2.98 -4.86 -1.74
C SER A 115 4.35 -5.17 -1.14
N ALA A 116 5.04 -6.21 -1.61
CA ALA A 116 6.39 -6.55 -1.15
C ALA A 116 7.41 -5.46 -1.51
N LEU A 117 7.35 -4.92 -2.74
CA LEU A 117 8.21 -3.83 -3.21
C LEU A 117 7.99 -2.52 -2.46
N SER A 118 6.81 -2.32 -1.87
CA SER A 118 6.55 -1.17 -1.01
C SER A 118 7.43 -1.16 0.25
N ILE A 119 7.88 -2.33 0.74
CA ILE A 119 8.72 -2.44 1.94
C ILE A 119 10.10 -1.77 1.72
N PRO A 120 10.92 -2.16 0.74
CA PRO A 120 12.19 -1.49 0.47
C PRO A 120 12.01 -0.02 0.05
N PHE A 121 10.90 0.32 -0.62
CA PHE A 121 10.55 1.71 -0.92
C PHE A 121 10.39 2.52 0.38
N VAL A 122 9.58 2.05 1.33
CA VAL A 122 9.38 2.72 2.63
C VAL A 122 10.69 2.79 3.42
N LEU A 123 11.46 1.70 3.45
CA LEU A 123 12.73 1.64 4.16
C LEU A 123 13.75 2.67 3.65
N ARG A 124 13.80 2.91 2.34
CA ARG A 124 14.84 3.77 1.73
C ARG A 124 14.38 5.21 1.51
N LEU A 125 13.16 5.41 1.01
CA LEU A 125 12.74 6.69 0.47
C LEU A 125 11.80 7.45 1.43
N VAL A 126 10.99 6.76 2.22
CA VAL A 126 10.04 7.42 3.13
C VAL A 126 10.77 7.92 4.40
N PRO A 127 10.69 9.22 4.72
CA PRO A 127 11.22 9.78 5.96
C PRO A 127 10.34 9.41 7.16
N GLU A 128 10.93 9.36 8.35
CA GLU A 128 10.15 9.30 9.59
C GLU A 128 9.79 10.73 10.03
N THR A 129 8.50 10.97 10.22
CA THR A 129 7.92 12.27 10.59
C THR A 129 7.40 12.31 12.01
N LYS A 130 7.26 11.15 12.70
CA LYS A 130 6.79 11.11 14.09
C LYS A 130 7.69 11.93 15.00
N GLY A 131 7.07 12.79 15.80
CA GLY A 131 7.73 13.52 16.88
C GLY A 131 8.63 14.65 16.39
N LYS A 132 8.51 15.03 15.11
CA LYS A 132 9.20 16.16 14.51
C LYS A 132 8.22 17.30 14.27
N SER A 133 8.70 18.54 14.39
CA SER A 133 7.95 19.70 13.92
C SER A 133 7.94 19.73 12.38
N LEU A 134 6.99 20.48 11.81
CA LEU A 134 6.93 20.66 10.35
C LEU A 134 8.21 21.38 9.84
N GLU A 135 8.78 22.30 10.61
CA GLU A 135 10.04 22.97 10.22
C GLU A 135 11.24 22.01 10.22
N GLU A 136 11.29 21.06 11.17
CA GLU A 136 12.34 20.04 11.22
C GLU A 136 12.26 19.11 9.99
N ILE A 137 11.05 18.66 9.63
CA ILE A 137 10.82 17.83 8.44
C ILE A 137 11.21 18.60 7.17
N GLU A 138 10.79 19.87 7.05
CA GLU A 138 11.13 20.72 5.90
C GLU A 138 12.65 20.89 5.73
N LYS A 139 13.37 21.12 6.84
CA LYS A 139 14.84 21.25 6.82
C LYS A 139 15.54 19.95 6.44
N GLU A 140 15.02 18.79 6.86
CA GLU A 140 15.54 17.49 6.44
C GLU A 140 15.27 17.20 4.96
N MET A 141 14.08 17.53 4.47
CA MET A 141 13.68 17.31 3.08
C MET A 141 14.42 18.22 2.11
N THR A 142 14.75 19.45 2.50
CA THR A 142 15.51 20.39 1.66
C THR A 142 17.01 20.04 1.57
N LYS A 143 17.52 19.24 2.52
CA LYS A 143 18.93 18.80 2.54
C LYS A 143 19.19 17.50 1.79
N ARG A 144 18.15 16.74 1.47
CA ARG A 144 18.21 15.48 0.74
C ARG A 144 18.15 15.73 -0.76
#